data_AF-A0A0L0EZE1-F1
#
_entry.id   AF-A0A0L0EZE1-F1
#
_cell.length_a   1.000
_cell.length_b   1.000
_cell.length_c   1.000
_cell.angle_alpha   90.00
_cell.angle_beta   90.00
_cell.angle_gamma   90.00
#
_symmetry.space_group_name_H-M   'P 1'
#
loop_
_entity.id
_entity.type
_entity.pdbx_description
1 polymer ?
#
loop_
_entity_poly.entity_id
_entity_poly.type
_entity_poly.pdbx_seq_one_letter_code
_entity_poly.pdbx_strand_id
1 'polypeptide(L)' 'MLYADYRETDLDEVIQIDTIFYNVSKGDVAKQADLHKSFKTDDNRKILLE' A
#
# COMPACT_ATOMS: atom_id res chain seq x y z
N MET A 1 11.41 -29.55 -12.54
CA MET A 1 10.38 -28.94 -11.69
C MET A 1 11.04 -27.87 -10.85
N LEU A 2 11.04 -26.64 -11.34
CA LEU A 2 11.57 -25.47 -10.66
C LEU A 2 10.50 -24.39 -10.83
N TYR A 3 9.54 -24.35 -9.92
CA TYR A 3 8.74 -23.14 -9.73
C TYR A 3 9.28 -22.49 -8.48
N ALA A 4 10.40 -21.78 -8.68
CA ALA A 4 10.95 -20.88 -7.70
C ALA A 4 9.87 -19.84 -7.39
N ASP A 5 9.34 -19.91 -6.17
CA ASP A 5 8.92 -18.78 -5.33
C ASP A 5 8.72 -17.47 -6.11
N TYR A 6 7.63 -17.36 -6.87
CA TYR A 6 7.28 -16.14 -7.59
C TYR A 6 6.59 -15.20 -6.59
N ARG A 7 7.39 -14.65 -5.66
CA ARG A 7 7.01 -13.53 -4.80
C ARG A 7 7.16 -12.21 -5.56
N GLU A 8 6.70 -12.14 -6.80
CA GLU A 8 6.54 -10.81 -7.41
C GLU A 8 5.25 -10.24 -6.84
N THR A 9 5.41 -9.15 -6.12
CA THR A 9 4.35 -8.43 -5.40
C THR A 9 3.54 -7.67 -6.44
N ASP A 10 2.84 -8.40 -7.30
CA ASP A 10 2.01 -7.86 -8.38
C ASP A 10 0.72 -7.30 -7.76
N LEU A 11 0.86 -6.16 -7.07
CA LEU A 11 -0.25 -5.44 -6.47
C LEU A 11 -1.17 -4.85 -7.53
N ASP A 12 -0.71 -4.72 -8.77
CA ASP A 12 -1.50 -4.18 -9.89
C ASP A 12 -2.68 -5.07 -10.28
N GLU A 13 -2.62 -6.40 -10.05
CA GLU A 13 -3.79 -7.28 -10.29
C GLU A 13 -4.80 -7.28 -9.14
N VAL A 14 -4.40 -6.85 -7.93
CA VAL A 14 -5.18 -7.02 -6.70
C VAL A 14 -5.69 -5.68 -6.14
N ILE A 15 -4.96 -4.59 -6.35
CA ILE A 15 -5.27 -3.26 -5.83
C ILE A 15 -5.95 -2.42 -6.90
N GLN A 16 -7.17 -1.98 -6.58
CA GLN A 16 -7.99 -1.18 -7.47
C GLN A 16 -7.70 0.34 -7.34
N ILE A 17 -7.11 0.78 -6.22
CA ILE A 17 -6.80 2.19 -5.91
C ILE A 17 -5.55 2.30 -5.02
N ASP A 18 -4.54 3.02 -5.49
CA ASP A 18 -3.28 3.34 -4.79
C ASP A 18 -3.41 4.48 -3.74
N THR A 19 -4.40 4.36 -2.86
CA THR A 19 -4.67 5.35 -1.78
C THR A 19 -4.77 4.68 -0.42
N ILE A 20 -4.10 5.26 0.59
CA ILE A 20 -4.16 4.79 1.97
C ILE A 20 -5.34 5.43 2.68
N PHE A 21 -6.23 4.61 3.27
CA PHE A 21 -7.40 5.07 4.00
C PHE A 21 -7.29 4.75 5.49
N TYR A 22 -7.71 5.68 6.34
CA TYR A 22 -8.03 5.38 7.74
C TYR A 22 -9.31 4.56 7.85
N ASN A 23 -10.27 4.83 6.96
CA ASN A 23 -11.53 4.12 6.92
C ASN A 23 -12.04 4.04 5.48
N VAL A 24 -11.95 2.84 4.90
CA VAL A 24 -12.34 2.58 3.51
C VAL A 24 -13.85 2.84 3.30
N SER A 25 -14.71 2.37 4.21
CA SER A 25 -16.17 2.52 4.07
C SER A 25 -16.66 3.96 4.16
N LYS A 26 -15.90 4.84 4.84
CA LYS A 26 -16.21 6.26 4.96
C LYS A 26 -15.45 7.15 3.96
N GLY A 27 -14.52 6.55 3.19
CA GLY A 27 -13.64 7.30 2.29
C GLY A 27 -12.67 8.24 3.01
N ASP A 28 -12.34 7.97 4.28
CA ASP A 28 -11.45 8.83 5.06
C ASP A 28 -9.99 8.48 4.74
N VAL A 29 -9.30 9.42 4.09
CA VAL A 29 -7.95 9.24 3.52
C VAL A 29 -6.89 9.61 4.56
N ALA A 30 -5.81 8.84 4.61
CA ALA A 30 -4.70 9.11 5.51
C ALA A 30 -3.99 10.42 5.15
N LYS A 31 -3.65 11.22 6.17
CA LYS A 31 -2.90 12.46 5.98
C LYS A 31 -1.42 12.15 5.81
N GLN A 32 -0.74 12.85 4.90
CA GLN A 32 0.70 12.70 4.68
C GLN A 32 1.53 12.83 5.96
N ALA A 33 1.17 13.75 6.87
CA ALA A 33 1.87 13.92 8.14
C ALA A 33 1.85 12.65 9.02
N ASP A 34 0.74 11.92 9.01
CA ASP A 34 0.58 10.70 9.80
C ASP A 34 1.21 9.49 9.10
N LEU A 35 1.14 9.45 7.77
CA LEU A 35 1.86 8.46 6.97
C LEU A 35 3.37 8.58 7.23
N HIS A 36 3.91 9.79 7.15
CA HIS A 36 5.32 10.03 7.41
C HIS A 36 5.70 9.74 8.87
N LYS A 37 4.83 10.02 9.84
CA LYS A 37 5.09 9.68 11.24
C LYS A 37 5.12 8.16 11.49
N SER A 38 4.29 7.40 10.80
CA SER A 38 4.11 5.97 11.03
C SER A 38 5.08 5.11 10.20
N PHE A 39 5.24 5.46 8.92
CA PHE A 39 6.02 4.71 7.92
C PHE A 39 7.35 5.39 7.56
N LYS A 40 7.62 6.59 8.10
CA LYS A 40 8.81 7.42 7.75
C LYS A 40 8.89 7.78 6.26
N THR A 41 7.80 7.56 5.54
CA THR A 41 7.61 7.91 4.13
C THR A 41 6.14 8.28 3.93
N ASP A 42 5.89 9.09 2.92
CA ASP A 42 4.57 9.45 2.39
C ASP A 42 4.33 8.82 1.01
N ASP A 43 5.22 7.93 0.57
CA ASP A 43 5.11 7.21 -0.69
C ASP A 43 4.09 6.07 -0.56
N ASN A 44 2.88 6.31 -1.07
CA ASN A 44 1.78 5.33 -1.01
C ASN A 44 2.19 3.96 -1.53
N ARG A 45 3.02 3.85 -2.57
CA ARG A 45 3.41 2.54 -3.12
C ARG A 45 4.35 1.80 -2.20
N LYS A 46 5.28 2.50 -1.55
CA LYS A 46 6.13 1.89 -0.52
C LYS A 46 5.31 1.45 0.68
N ILE A 47 4.37 2.29 1.11
CA ILE A 47 3.48 2.00 2.25
C ILE A 47 2.58 0.79 1.95
N LEU A 48 2.12 0.63 0.71
CA LEU A 48 1.32 -0.54 0.28
C LEU A 48 2.13 -1.84 0.21
N LEU A 49 3.45 -1.75 0.05
CA LEU A 49 4.36 -2.89 -0.05
C LEU A 49 4.98 -3.30 1.29
N GLU A 50 4.74 -2.52 2.36
CA GLU A 50 5.33 -2.71 3.69
C GLU A 50 4.56 -3.71 4.57
#